data_AF-A0A1A3NVJ3-F1
#
_entry.id   AF-A0A1A3NVJ3-F1
#
_cell.length_a   1.000
_cell.length_b   1.000
_cell.length_c   1.000
_cell.angle_alpha   90.00
_cell.angle_beta   90.00
_cell.angle_gamma   90.00
#
_symmetry.space_group_name_H-M   'P 1'
#
loop_
_entity.id
_entity.type
_entity.pdbx_description
1 polymer ?
#
loop_
_entity_poly.entity_id
_entity_poly.type
_entity_poly.pdbx_seq_one_letter_code
_entity_poly.pdbx_strand_id
1 'polypeptide(L)'
;KIILGKVRPLSGRLAEAHPQVLIIALMHANPTARSTQYMLTELGDETRHMVMFGKTIDRVGGIPVRPKLFQRVIINSLPFVFRGPVLWVAALVGEEIFDALQRQILDDADVQPIVRRLMRIHVTEEARHIQFARDGLRKEVPALPWHRKVVLANLQGAGGPFYRMLFTLPVYYDRAGLDGKAMRRVARANPHFRQKCRESFMPLAAFFEEVGLMGRLSRWMWRRAGFL
;
A
#
# COMPACT_ATOMS: atom_id res chain seq x y z
N LYS A 1 -3.15 -22.79 -30.41
CA LYS A 1 -3.66 -21.84 -31.43
C LYS A 1 -5.17 -21.70 -31.25
N ILE A 2 -5.66 -20.78 -30.41
CA ILE A 2 -7.07 -20.36 -30.39
C ILE A 2 -7.11 -18.85 -30.11
N ILE A 3 -7.39 -18.12 -31.19
CA ILE A 3 -8.08 -16.84 -31.33
C ILE A 3 -7.42 -15.61 -30.69
N LEU A 4 -6.60 -14.98 -31.53
CA LEU A 4 -6.27 -13.55 -31.54
C LEU A 4 -7.57 -12.72 -31.59
N GLY A 5 -7.92 -12.08 -30.48
CA GLY A 5 -9.03 -11.13 -30.38
C GLY A 5 -8.58 -9.84 -29.69
N LYS A 6 -8.27 -8.82 -30.51
CA LYS A 6 -8.11 -7.39 -30.17
C LYS A 6 -7.33 -7.07 -28.88
N VAL A 7 -6.03 -6.83 -29.08
CA VAL A 7 -5.15 -6.05 -28.21
C VAL A 7 -5.78 -4.68 -27.93
N ARG A 8 -6.10 -4.39 -26.66
CA ARG A 8 -6.15 -3.01 -26.12
C ARG A 8 -5.21 -2.95 -24.92
N PRO A 9 -4.06 -2.25 -25.01
CA PRO A 9 -3.13 -2.16 -23.91
C PRO A 9 -3.62 -1.07 -22.96
N LEU A 10 -4.11 -1.45 -21.78
CA LEU A 10 -4.30 -0.50 -20.69
C LEU A 10 -3.81 -1.17 -19.41
N SER A 11 -2.63 -0.70 -19.00
CA SER A 11 -1.76 -1.09 -17.89
C SER A 11 -2.46 -1.08 -16.53
N GLY A 12 -1.85 -1.80 -15.57
CA GLY A 12 -2.32 -1.99 -14.19
C GLY A 12 -2.28 -0.70 -13.37
N ARG A 13 -3.40 -0.36 -12.72
CA ARG A 13 -3.63 0.94 -12.06
C ARG A 13 -4.01 0.81 -10.59
N LEU A 14 -3.22 0.04 -9.83
CA LEU A 14 -3.32 0.03 -8.36
C LEU A 14 -2.06 0.62 -7.69
N ALA A 15 -1.01 0.91 -8.46
CA ALA A 15 0.24 1.53 -8.01
C ALA A 15 0.34 3.04 -8.31
N GLU A 16 -0.75 3.69 -8.75
CA GLU A 16 -0.68 5.06 -9.30
C GLU A 16 -0.97 6.18 -8.28
N ALA A 17 -1.45 5.86 -7.08
CA ALA A 17 -1.91 6.90 -6.15
C ALA A 17 -0.77 7.77 -5.59
N HIS A 18 0.40 7.17 -5.29
CA HIS A 18 1.56 7.90 -4.77
C HIS A 18 2.19 8.82 -5.85
N PRO A 19 2.49 8.35 -7.08
CA PRO A 19 2.95 9.20 -8.18
C PRO A 19 2.00 10.34 -8.54
N GLN A 20 0.69 10.09 -8.55
CA GLN A 20 -0.31 11.11 -8.88
C GLN A 20 -0.30 12.27 -7.88
N VAL A 21 -0.16 11.95 -6.59
CA VAL A 21 -0.08 12.98 -5.54
C VAL A 21 1.22 13.78 -5.66
N LEU A 22 2.35 13.12 -5.92
CA LEU A 22 3.64 13.80 -6.13
C LEU A 22 3.58 14.75 -7.34
N ILE A 23 2.99 14.32 -8.46
CA ILE A 23 2.83 15.16 -9.65
C ILE A 23 1.98 16.40 -9.34
N ILE A 24 0.84 16.23 -8.68
CA ILE A 24 -0.03 17.36 -8.31
C ILE A 24 0.68 18.33 -7.36
N ALA A 25 1.48 17.83 -6.42
CA ALA A 25 2.27 18.66 -5.51
C ALA A 25 3.37 19.43 -6.27
N LEU A 26 4.08 18.78 -7.19
CA LEU A 26 5.15 19.36 -8.00
C LEU A 26 4.66 20.52 -8.87
N MET A 27 3.43 20.47 -9.39
CA MET A 27 2.83 21.54 -10.19
C MET A 27 2.74 22.89 -9.46
N HIS A 28 2.79 22.89 -8.13
CA HIS A 28 2.66 24.08 -7.28
C HIS A 28 3.92 24.38 -6.47
N ALA A 29 5.00 23.61 -6.67
CA ALA A 29 6.22 23.70 -5.86
C ALA A 29 7.28 24.58 -6.52
N ASN A 30 8.14 25.21 -5.71
CA ASN A 30 9.31 25.93 -6.22
C ASN A 30 10.35 24.91 -6.76
N PRO A 31 10.68 24.91 -8.06
CA PRO A 31 11.58 23.91 -8.64
C PRO A 31 13.02 23.97 -8.11
N THR A 32 13.45 25.10 -7.53
CA THR A 32 14.81 25.25 -6.98
C THR A 32 14.92 24.76 -5.53
N ALA A 33 13.80 24.48 -4.87
CA ALA A 33 13.81 24.02 -3.49
C ALA A 33 14.33 22.57 -3.38
N ARG A 34 15.13 22.30 -2.35
CA ARG A 34 15.64 20.94 -2.05
C ARG A 34 14.53 19.92 -1.86
N SER A 35 13.42 20.32 -1.24
CA SER A 35 12.21 19.48 -1.09
C SER A 35 11.61 19.09 -2.43
N THR A 36 11.60 19.98 -3.42
CA THR A 36 11.11 19.70 -4.77
C THR A 36 12.01 18.72 -5.52
N GLN A 37 13.33 18.88 -5.40
CA GLN A 37 14.31 17.95 -5.97
C GLN A 37 14.20 16.56 -5.35
N TYR A 38 13.94 16.48 -4.05
CA TYR A 38 13.63 15.23 -3.36
C TYR A 38 12.35 14.60 -3.93
N MET A 39 11.23 15.33 -4.01
CA MET A 39 9.97 14.81 -4.59
C MET A 39 10.13 14.29 -6.03
N LEU A 40 10.97 14.94 -6.85
CA LEU A 40 11.28 14.46 -8.20
C LEU A 40 12.08 13.15 -8.20
N THR A 41 12.97 12.97 -7.22
CA THR A 41 13.71 11.72 -7.03
C THR A 41 12.76 10.60 -6.65
N GLU A 42 11.85 10.84 -5.68
CA GLU A 42 10.83 9.86 -5.28
C GLU A 42 9.93 9.49 -6.46
N LEU A 43 9.49 10.47 -7.27
CA LEU A 43 8.72 10.19 -8.49
C LEU A 43 9.50 9.31 -9.48
N GLY A 44 10.81 9.55 -9.61
CA GLY A 44 11.70 8.70 -10.39
C GLY A 44 11.73 7.25 -9.88
N ASP A 45 11.80 7.06 -8.57
CA ASP A 45 11.84 5.74 -7.94
C ASP A 45 10.53 4.98 -8.14
N GLU A 46 9.40 5.64 -7.91
CA GLU A 46 8.07 5.07 -8.11
C GLU A 46 7.80 4.64 -9.56
N THR A 47 8.22 5.46 -10.53
CA THR A 47 8.08 5.08 -11.95
C THR A 47 8.94 3.87 -12.30
N ARG A 48 10.15 3.75 -11.73
CA ARG A 48 10.98 2.54 -11.87
C ARG A 48 10.33 1.33 -11.22
N HIS A 49 9.71 1.47 -10.04
CA HIS A 49 8.96 0.40 -9.38
C HIS A 49 7.82 -0.11 -10.26
N MET A 50 6.98 0.78 -10.78
CA MET A 50 5.90 0.43 -11.69
C MET A 50 6.39 -0.35 -12.92
N VAL A 51 7.51 0.07 -13.51
CA VAL A 51 8.14 -0.64 -14.64
C VAL A 51 8.62 -2.03 -14.21
N MET A 52 9.28 -2.17 -13.06
CA MET A 52 9.76 -3.46 -12.56
C MET A 52 8.61 -4.45 -12.31
N PHE A 53 7.53 -4.01 -11.65
CA PHE A 53 6.34 -4.83 -11.44
C PHE A 53 5.67 -5.20 -12.76
N GLY A 54 5.51 -4.24 -13.67
CA GLY A 54 4.93 -4.48 -15.00
C GLY A 54 5.69 -5.53 -15.79
N LYS A 55 7.02 -5.39 -15.87
CA LYS A 55 7.90 -6.37 -16.54
C LYS A 55 7.84 -7.74 -15.89
N THR A 56 7.76 -7.81 -14.56
CA THR A 56 7.67 -9.09 -13.85
C THR A 56 6.35 -9.79 -14.11
N ILE A 57 5.23 -9.06 -14.09
CA ILE A 57 3.90 -9.59 -14.43
C ILE A 57 3.89 -10.16 -15.86
N ASP A 58 4.42 -9.41 -16.82
CA ASP A 58 4.54 -9.86 -18.21
C ASP A 58 5.41 -11.12 -18.32
N ARG A 59 6.56 -11.13 -17.65
CA ARG A 59 7.53 -12.23 -17.71
C ARG A 59 7.03 -13.54 -17.10
N VAL A 60 6.14 -13.48 -16.11
CA VAL A 60 5.51 -14.67 -15.49
C VAL A 60 4.19 -15.05 -16.19
N GLY A 61 3.79 -14.34 -17.25
CA GLY A 61 2.52 -14.57 -17.94
C GLY A 61 1.29 -14.22 -17.09
N GLY A 62 1.46 -13.33 -16.10
CA GLY A 62 0.40 -12.93 -15.19
C GLY A 62 -0.63 -12.01 -15.83
N ILE A 63 -1.89 -12.13 -15.41
CA ILE A 63 -2.96 -11.21 -15.83
C ILE A 63 -3.09 -10.12 -14.75
N PRO A 64 -2.91 -8.83 -15.05
CA PRO A 64 -3.11 -7.78 -14.04
C PRO A 64 -4.53 -7.81 -13.45
N VAL A 65 -4.67 -7.63 -12.15
CA VAL A 65 -5.98 -7.35 -11.54
C VAL A 65 -6.32 -5.89 -11.80
N ARG A 66 -7.45 -5.63 -12.44
CA ARG A 66 -7.90 -4.26 -12.71
C ARG A 66 -8.91 -3.80 -11.66
N PRO A 67 -8.80 -2.55 -11.16
CA PRO A 67 -9.82 -1.99 -10.29
C PRO A 67 -11.14 -1.83 -11.03
N LYS A 68 -12.24 -2.14 -10.34
CA LYS A 68 -13.62 -1.89 -10.77
C LYS A 68 -13.88 -0.38 -10.87
N LEU A 69 -14.93 0.01 -11.61
CA LEU A 69 -15.22 1.43 -11.86
C LEU A 69 -15.34 2.26 -10.58
N PHE A 70 -16.07 1.79 -9.58
CA PHE A 70 -16.19 2.50 -8.29
C PHE A 70 -14.84 2.64 -7.57
N GLN A 71 -13.97 1.63 -7.65
CA GLN A 71 -12.62 1.69 -7.05
C GLN A 71 -11.77 2.73 -7.76
N ARG A 72 -11.92 2.88 -9.08
CA ARG A 72 -11.25 3.94 -9.85
C ARG A 72 -11.73 5.32 -9.45
N VAL A 73 -13.04 5.49 -9.25
CA VAL A 73 -13.60 6.76 -8.77
C VAL A 73 -13.03 7.11 -7.39
N ILE A 74 -12.91 6.13 -6.49
CA ILE A 74 -12.28 6.33 -5.18
C ILE A 74 -10.81 6.71 -5.35
N ILE A 75 -10.01 5.92 -6.11
CA ILE A 75 -8.58 6.18 -6.31
C ILE A 75 -8.36 7.59 -6.88
N ASN A 76 -9.13 7.98 -7.89
CA ASN A 76 -9.02 9.30 -8.51
C ASN A 76 -9.52 10.43 -7.62
N SER A 77 -10.34 10.14 -6.59
CA SER A 77 -10.77 11.16 -5.63
C SER A 77 -9.78 11.32 -4.46
N LEU A 78 -8.90 10.35 -4.24
CA LEU A 78 -7.93 10.36 -3.13
C LEU A 78 -7.04 11.62 -3.10
N PRO A 79 -6.49 12.14 -4.20
CA PRO A 79 -5.65 13.35 -4.17
C PRO A 79 -6.39 14.61 -3.70
N PHE A 80 -7.72 14.63 -3.80
CA PHE A 80 -8.53 15.76 -3.34
C PHE A 80 -8.81 15.72 -1.84
N VAL A 81 -8.79 14.51 -1.25
CA VAL A 81 -9.09 14.25 0.16
C VAL A 81 -7.81 14.18 1.00
N PHE A 82 -6.73 13.64 0.45
CA PHE A 82 -5.45 13.49 1.15
C PHE A 82 -4.57 14.71 0.95
N ARG A 83 -4.53 15.58 1.96
CA ARG A 83 -3.56 16.69 2.07
C ARG A 83 -2.89 16.69 3.44
N GLY A 84 -1.63 17.10 3.49
CA GLY A 84 -0.86 17.24 4.74
C GLY A 84 -0.75 15.93 5.52
N PRO A 85 -0.92 15.94 6.86
CA PRO A 85 -0.75 14.76 7.71
C PRO A 85 -1.60 13.54 7.33
N VAL A 86 -2.75 13.74 6.69
CA VAL A 86 -3.62 12.63 6.25
C VAL A 86 -2.96 11.84 5.12
N LEU A 87 -2.24 12.53 4.23
CA LEU A 87 -1.47 11.88 3.17
C LEU A 87 -0.34 11.04 3.76
N TRP A 88 0.44 11.61 4.69
CA TRP A 88 1.53 10.89 5.35
C TRP A 88 1.05 9.62 6.04
N VAL A 89 -0.07 9.71 6.79
CA VAL A 89 -0.65 8.54 7.45
C VAL A 89 -1.19 7.52 6.44
N ALA A 90 -1.84 7.96 5.37
CA ALA A 90 -2.34 7.06 4.34
C ALA A 90 -1.21 6.33 3.58
N ALA A 91 -0.13 7.06 3.24
CA ALA A 91 1.08 6.52 2.63
C ALA A 91 1.74 5.50 3.57
N LEU A 92 1.94 5.85 4.84
CA LEU A 92 2.55 4.97 5.83
C LEU A 92 1.73 3.69 6.07
N VAL A 93 0.39 3.81 6.20
CA VAL A 93 -0.52 2.64 6.29
C VAL A 93 -0.41 1.78 5.04
N GLY A 94 -0.27 2.42 3.88
CA GLY A 94 0.03 1.86 2.57
C GLY A 94 1.30 0.99 2.58
N GLU A 95 2.41 1.71 2.57
CA GLU A 95 3.76 1.25 2.26
C GLU A 95 4.30 0.32 3.34
N GLU A 96 4.12 0.64 4.63
CA GLU A 96 4.78 -0.10 5.69
C GLU A 96 4.20 -1.52 5.87
N ILE A 97 2.88 -1.68 5.75
CA ILE A 97 2.24 -3.01 5.79
C ILE A 97 2.67 -3.84 4.58
N PHE A 98 2.76 -3.21 3.40
CA PHE A 98 3.20 -3.88 2.18
C PHE A 98 4.67 -4.28 2.27
N ASP A 99 5.57 -3.39 2.70
CA ASP A 99 7.00 -3.66 2.92
C ASP A 99 7.19 -4.84 3.88
N ALA A 100 6.50 -4.83 5.02
CA ALA A 100 6.59 -5.93 5.98
C ALA A 100 6.12 -7.27 5.40
N LEU A 101 5.06 -7.27 4.58
CA LEU A 101 4.62 -8.48 3.87
C LEU A 101 5.65 -8.92 2.80
N GLN A 102 6.25 -7.99 2.06
CA GLN A 102 7.28 -8.29 1.07
C GLN A 102 8.53 -8.88 1.73
N ARG A 103 8.92 -8.39 2.90
CA ARG A 103 10.01 -8.98 3.70
C ARG A 103 9.70 -10.42 4.11
N GLN A 104 8.48 -10.72 4.54
CA GLN A 104 8.07 -12.10 4.83
C GLN A 104 8.11 -13.00 3.59
N ILE A 105 7.77 -12.48 2.40
CA ILE A 105 7.88 -13.22 1.12
C ILE A 105 9.36 -13.48 0.77
N LEU A 106 10.26 -12.54 1.09
CA LEU A 106 11.69 -12.70 0.84
C LEU A 106 12.34 -13.82 1.66
N ASP A 107 11.73 -14.21 2.78
CA ASP A 107 12.21 -15.29 3.66
C ASP A 107 11.77 -16.68 3.18
N ASP A 108 10.79 -16.77 2.28
CA ASP A 108 10.32 -18.04 1.71
C ASP A 108 11.40 -18.64 0.79
N ALA A 109 11.74 -19.92 0.94
CA ALA A 109 12.74 -20.58 0.09
C ALA A 109 12.21 -20.84 -1.34
N ASP A 110 10.90 -21.05 -1.49
CA ASP A 110 10.26 -21.50 -2.72
C ASP A 110 9.83 -20.33 -3.63
N VAL A 111 10.00 -19.09 -3.18
CA VAL A 111 9.68 -17.94 -4.03
C VAL A 111 10.59 -17.88 -5.26
N GLN A 112 9.96 -17.67 -6.42
CA GLN A 112 10.63 -17.59 -7.71
C GLN A 112 11.76 -16.53 -7.71
N PRO A 113 12.96 -16.81 -8.24
CA PRO A 113 14.10 -15.90 -8.17
C PRO A 113 13.84 -14.48 -8.71
N ILE A 114 13.04 -14.36 -9.79
CA ILE A 114 12.65 -13.06 -10.35
C ILE A 114 11.80 -12.23 -9.37
N VAL A 115 10.87 -12.87 -8.67
CA VAL A 115 10.02 -12.24 -7.66
C VAL A 115 10.87 -11.84 -6.46
N ARG A 116 11.76 -12.72 -5.99
CA ARG A 116 12.69 -12.41 -4.89
C ARG A 116 13.55 -11.18 -5.21
N ARG A 117 14.11 -11.12 -6.42
CA ARG A 117 14.98 -10.01 -6.82
C ARG A 117 14.21 -8.69 -6.92
N LEU A 118 13.01 -8.72 -7.48
CA LEU A 118 12.14 -7.55 -7.51
C LEU A 118 11.81 -7.05 -6.10
N MET A 119 11.37 -7.95 -5.21
CA MET A 119 10.97 -7.58 -3.85
C MET A 119 12.16 -7.00 -3.07
N ARG A 120 13.36 -7.56 -3.25
CA ARG A 120 14.58 -7.06 -2.60
C ARG A 120 14.92 -5.64 -3.04
N ILE A 121 14.81 -5.33 -4.33
CA ILE A 121 15.06 -3.98 -4.84
C ILE A 121 14.01 -3.02 -4.26
N HIS A 122 12.73 -3.36 -4.38
CA HIS A 122 11.62 -2.54 -3.91
C HIS A 122 11.73 -2.22 -2.41
N VAL A 123 11.85 -3.24 -1.56
CA VAL A 123 11.99 -3.11 -0.09
C VAL A 123 13.19 -2.25 0.31
N THR A 124 14.28 -2.32 -0.46
CA THR A 124 15.49 -1.51 -0.17
C THR A 124 15.25 -0.04 -0.50
N GLU A 125 14.58 0.25 -1.61
CA GLU A 125 14.27 1.62 -2.03
C GLU A 125 13.17 2.24 -1.14
N GLU A 126 12.12 1.46 -0.84
CA GLU A 126 10.94 1.89 -0.06
C GLU A 126 11.25 2.16 1.42
N ALA A 127 12.30 1.54 1.97
CA ALA A 127 12.74 1.81 3.33
C ALA A 127 13.05 3.31 3.56
N ARG A 128 13.50 4.03 2.52
CA ARG A 128 13.72 5.49 2.60
C ARG A 128 12.41 6.26 2.63
N HIS A 129 11.43 5.88 1.81
CA HIS A 129 10.12 6.53 1.75
C HIS A 129 9.39 6.41 3.10
N ILE A 130 9.36 5.18 3.66
CA ILE A 130 8.77 4.90 4.97
C ILE A 130 9.44 5.75 6.06
N GLN A 131 10.78 5.79 6.08
CA GLN A 131 11.50 6.58 7.08
C GLN A 131 11.22 8.08 6.94
N PHE A 132 11.16 8.59 5.70
CA PHE A 132 10.81 9.99 5.44
C PHE A 132 9.40 10.32 5.93
N ALA A 133 8.42 9.46 5.67
CA ALA A 133 7.04 9.62 6.16
C ALA A 133 6.96 9.59 7.70
N ARG A 134 7.70 8.69 8.35
CA ARG A 134 7.79 8.63 9.82
C ARG A 134 8.36 9.92 10.41
N ASP A 135 9.45 10.43 9.85
CA ASP A 135 10.09 11.66 10.32
C ASP A 135 9.21 12.89 10.08
N GLY A 136 8.46 12.92 8.98
CA GLY A 136 7.42 13.92 8.73
C GLY A 136 6.33 13.90 9.81
N LEU A 137 5.78 12.73 10.12
CA LEU A 137 4.76 12.59 11.16
C LEU A 137 5.28 12.94 12.56
N ARG A 138 6.52 12.57 12.91
CA ARG A 138 7.12 12.97 14.20
C ARG A 138 7.20 14.49 14.36
N LYS A 139 7.45 15.23 13.28
CA LYS A 139 7.54 16.69 13.29
C LYS A 139 6.17 17.35 13.26
N GLU A 140 5.26 16.87 12.42
CA GLU A 140 3.97 17.52 12.18
C GLU A 140 2.93 17.19 13.26
N VAL A 141 2.85 15.94 13.75
CA VAL A 141 1.80 15.49 14.68
C VAL A 141 1.78 16.26 16.00
N PRO A 142 2.92 16.60 16.64
CA PRO A 142 2.92 17.40 17.85
C PRO A 142 2.36 18.82 17.66
N ALA A 143 2.49 19.38 16.46
CA ALA A 143 2.00 20.71 16.13
C ALA A 143 0.51 20.74 15.72
N LEU A 144 -0.15 19.57 15.61
CA LEU A 144 -1.55 19.51 15.21
C LEU A 144 -2.49 19.93 16.33
N PRO A 145 -3.58 20.66 16.01
CA PRO A 145 -4.63 20.91 16.97
C PRO A 145 -5.31 19.59 17.36
N TRP A 146 -5.75 19.49 18.62
CA TRP A 146 -6.22 18.25 19.22
C TRP A 146 -7.30 17.53 18.40
N HIS A 147 -8.25 18.27 17.80
CA HIS A 147 -9.34 17.70 17.02
C HIS A 147 -8.83 17.02 15.74
N ARG A 148 -7.84 17.60 15.06
CA ARG A 148 -7.21 16.99 13.89
C ARG A 148 -6.42 15.75 14.28
N LYS A 149 -5.71 15.79 15.41
CA LYS A 149 -5.01 14.62 15.94
C LYS A 149 -5.97 13.48 16.23
N VAL A 150 -7.12 13.74 16.85
CA VAL A 150 -8.16 12.74 17.13
C VAL A 150 -8.74 12.17 15.83
N VAL A 151 -9.06 13.01 14.84
CA VAL A 151 -9.56 12.55 13.54
C VAL A 151 -8.52 11.62 12.88
N LEU A 152 -7.27 12.06 12.79
CA LEU A 152 -6.19 11.30 12.17
C LEU A 152 -5.94 9.97 12.88
N ALA A 153 -5.91 9.99 14.22
CA ALA A 153 -5.68 8.83 15.06
C ALA A 153 -6.75 7.74 14.90
N ASN A 154 -7.97 8.10 14.47
CA ASN A 154 -9.07 7.15 14.27
C ASN A 154 -9.28 6.79 12.80
N LEU A 155 -9.10 7.75 11.87
CA LEU A 155 -9.33 7.57 10.44
C LEU A 155 -8.44 6.47 9.85
N GLN A 156 -7.18 6.38 10.29
CA GLN A 156 -6.24 5.35 9.84
C GLN A 156 -6.72 3.91 10.12
N GLY A 157 -7.65 3.75 11.07
CA GLY A 157 -8.36 2.49 11.33
C GLY A 157 -9.07 1.89 10.12
N ALA A 158 -9.47 2.73 9.15
CA ALA A 158 -10.07 2.28 7.90
C ALA A 158 -9.15 1.36 7.08
N GLY A 159 -7.83 1.44 7.30
CA GLY A 159 -6.86 0.51 6.72
C GLY A 159 -7.16 -0.95 7.06
N GLY A 160 -7.59 -1.25 8.29
CA GLY A 160 -7.89 -2.63 8.73
C GLY A 160 -8.87 -3.39 7.82
N PRO A 161 -10.13 -2.95 7.71
CA PRO A 161 -11.10 -3.60 6.83
C PRO A 161 -10.67 -3.55 5.36
N PHE A 162 -9.98 -2.49 4.92
CA PHE A 162 -9.46 -2.36 3.57
C PHE A 162 -8.42 -3.44 3.24
N TYR A 163 -7.37 -3.59 4.06
CA TYR A 163 -6.33 -4.61 3.87
C TYR A 163 -6.87 -6.03 4.01
N ARG A 164 -7.76 -6.26 4.98
CA ARG A 164 -8.44 -7.56 5.10
C ARG A 164 -9.22 -7.89 3.83
N MET A 165 -9.85 -6.92 3.18
CA MET A 165 -10.49 -7.13 1.89
C MET A 165 -9.45 -7.41 0.80
N LEU A 166 -8.42 -6.56 0.71
CA LEU A 166 -7.39 -6.60 -0.33
C LEU A 166 -6.66 -7.93 -0.36
N PHE A 167 -6.17 -8.42 0.77
CA PHE A 167 -5.45 -9.69 0.87
C PHE A 167 -6.33 -10.93 0.70
N THR A 168 -7.65 -10.78 0.67
CA THR A 168 -8.59 -11.91 0.53
C THR A 168 -9.54 -11.71 -0.64
N LEU A 169 -9.08 -11.06 -1.71
CA LEU A 169 -9.87 -10.89 -2.92
C LEU A 169 -10.13 -12.25 -3.59
N PRO A 170 -11.39 -12.58 -3.92
CA PRO A 170 -11.76 -13.85 -4.56
C PRO A 170 -10.97 -14.17 -5.83
N VAL A 171 -10.65 -13.13 -6.62
CA VAL A 171 -9.95 -13.25 -7.91
C VAL A 171 -8.60 -13.96 -7.82
N TYR A 172 -7.90 -13.87 -6.68
CA TYR A 172 -6.61 -14.56 -6.51
C TYR A 172 -6.81 -16.08 -6.48
N TYR A 173 -7.86 -16.54 -5.79
CA TYR A 173 -8.21 -17.94 -5.67
C TYR A 173 -8.86 -18.46 -6.95
N ASP A 174 -9.75 -17.68 -7.57
CA ASP A 174 -10.39 -18.05 -8.84
C ASP A 174 -9.35 -18.33 -9.93
N ARG A 175 -8.28 -17.52 -9.97
CA ARG A 175 -7.15 -17.70 -10.92
C ARG A 175 -6.26 -18.88 -10.61
N ALA A 176 -6.26 -19.34 -9.36
CA ALA A 176 -5.60 -20.58 -8.96
C ALA A 176 -6.48 -21.83 -9.21
N GLY A 177 -7.68 -21.66 -9.79
CA GLY A 177 -8.62 -22.76 -10.04
C GLY A 177 -9.46 -23.16 -8.81
N LEU A 178 -9.54 -22.31 -7.79
CA LEU A 178 -10.30 -22.55 -6.56
C LEU A 178 -11.57 -21.69 -6.51
N ASP A 179 -12.60 -22.08 -5.75
CA ASP A 179 -13.77 -21.23 -5.50
C ASP A 179 -13.36 -20.03 -4.62
N GLY A 180 -13.28 -18.83 -5.22
CA GLY A 180 -12.81 -17.65 -4.52
C GLY A 180 -13.74 -17.15 -3.41
N LYS A 181 -15.04 -17.44 -3.44
CA LYS A 181 -15.94 -17.09 -2.31
C LYS A 181 -15.71 -18.04 -1.13
N ALA A 182 -15.56 -19.33 -1.40
CA ALA A 182 -15.23 -20.31 -0.37
C ALA A 182 -13.83 -20.05 0.20
N MET A 183 -12.81 -19.91 -0.64
CA MET A 183 -11.43 -19.70 -0.21
C MET A 183 -11.22 -18.39 0.53
N ARG A 184 -11.95 -17.33 0.18
CA ARG A 184 -11.96 -16.09 0.98
C ARG A 184 -12.42 -16.33 2.41
N ARG A 185 -13.42 -17.19 2.65
CA ARG A 185 -13.86 -17.53 4.01
C ARG A 185 -12.80 -18.33 4.74
N VAL A 186 -12.20 -19.31 4.07
CA VAL A 186 -11.10 -20.14 4.61
C VAL A 186 -9.91 -19.26 5.00
N ALA A 187 -9.43 -18.40 4.10
CA ALA A 187 -8.30 -17.52 4.36
C ALA A 187 -8.55 -16.57 5.54
N ARG A 188 -9.78 -16.05 5.67
CA ARG A 188 -10.15 -15.17 6.79
C ARG A 188 -10.27 -15.87 8.13
N ALA A 189 -10.48 -17.19 8.13
CA ALA A 189 -10.52 -18.02 9.33
C ALA A 189 -9.12 -18.57 9.69
N ASN A 190 -8.20 -18.64 8.70
CA ASN A 190 -6.87 -19.22 8.86
C ASN A 190 -6.06 -18.48 9.95
N PRO A 191 -5.59 -19.18 11.01
CA PRO A 191 -4.76 -18.58 12.06
C PRO A 191 -3.41 -18.08 11.53
N HIS A 192 -2.77 -18.78 10.59
CA HIS A 192 -1.49 -18.36 10.01
C HIS A 192 -1.62 -17.04 9.22
N PHE A 193 -2.71 -16.89 8.46
CA PHE A 193 -2.99 -15.64 7.75
C PHE A 193 -3.13 -14.46 8.74
N ARG A 194 -3.89 -14.65 9.83
CA ARG A 194 -4.04 -13.63 10.88
C ARG A 194 -2.71 -13.32 11.57
N GLN A 195 -1.90 -14.34 11.84
CA GLN A 195 -0.58 -14.16 12.44
C GLN A 195 0.31 -13.31 11.53
N LYS A 196 0.37 -13.63 10.22
CA LYS A 196 1.16 -12.86 9.26
C LYS A 196 0.69 -11.40 9.16
N CYS A 197 -0.62 -11.17 9.13
CA CYS A 197 -1.17 -9.81 9.19
C CYS A 197 -0.76 -9.05 10.46
N ARG A 198 -0.77 -9.69 11.63
CA ARG A 198 -0.31 -9.09 12.89
C ARG A 198 1.17 -8.77 12.87
N GLU A 199 2.00 -9.71 12.43
CA GLU A 199 3.45 -9.53 12.26
C GLU A 199 3.74 -8.34 11.32
N SER A 200 3.01 -8.21 10.20
CA SER A 200 3.18 -7.10 9.26
C SER A 200 2.75 -5.74 9.82
N PHE A 201 1.73 -5.69 10.68
CA PHE A 201 1.22 -4.43 11.23
C PHE A 201 1.93 -3.97 12.50
N MET A 202 2.62 -4.88 13.21
CA MET A 202 3.23 -4.60 14.50
C MET A 202 4.20 -3.39 14.49
N PRO A 203 5.12 -3.23 13.51
CA PRO A 203 6.02 -2.05 13.48
C PRO A 203 5.26 -0.73 13.32
N LEU A 204 4.24 -0.73 12.45
CA LEU A 204 3.38 0.42 12.18
C LEU A 204 2.53 0.77 13.41
N ALA A 205 1.99 -0.26 14.07
CA ALA A 205 1.23 -0.09 15.29
C ALA A 205 2.07 0.57 16.39
N ALA A 206 3.30 0.07 16.61
CA ALA A 206 4.21 0.64 17.60
C ALA A 206 4.54 2.10 17.29
N PHE A 207 4.79 2.45 16.03
CA PHE A 207 5.00 3.83 15.62
C PHE A 207 3.77 4.72 15.87
N PHE A 208 2.57 4.24 15.54
CA PHE A 208 1.34 5.00 15.82
C PHE A 208 1.06 5.18 17.31
N GLU A 209 1.47 4.25 18.17
CA GLU A 209 1.44 4.48 19.63
C GLU A 209 2.43 5.57 20.02
N GLU A 210 3.66 5.52 19.51
CA GLU A 210 4.73 6.50 19.77
C GLU A 210 4.28 7.93 19.46
N VAL A 211 3.69 8.17 18.27
CA VAL A 211 3.25 9.51 17.85
C VAL A 211 1.84 9.89 18.35
N GLY A 212 1.16 8.98 19.07
CA GLY A 212 -0.19 9.20 19.60
C GLY A 212 -1.28 9.23 18.52
N LEU A 213 -1.11 8.46 17.45
CA LEU A 213 -2.07 8.24 16.36
C LEU A 213 -2.80 6.88 16.44
N MET A 214 -2.64 6.14 17.54
CA MET A 214 -3.42 4.93 17.81
C MET A 214 -4.67 5.22 18.65
N GLY A 215 -5.70 5.78 18.00
CA GLY A 215 -7.00 6.05 18.61
C GLY A 215 -7.80 4.79 19.03
N ARG A 216 -8.88 4.99 19.80
CA ARG A 216 -9.73 3.88 20.27
C ARG A 216 -10.49 3.20 19.14
N LEU A 217 -11.03 3.99 18.19
CA LEU A 217 -11.78 3.46 17.05
C LEU A 217 -10.84 2.74 16.09
N SER A 218 -9.66 3.31 15.80
CA SER A 218 -8.70 2.65 14.92
C SER A 218 -8.22 1.32 15.48
N ARG A 219 -7.87 1.27 16.78
CA ARG A 219 -7.53 0.02 17.47
C ARG A 219 -8.64 -1.03 17.34
N TRP A 220 -9.90 -0.62 17.53
CA TRP A 220 -11.05 -1.51 17.35
C TRP A 220 -11.15 -2.03 15.91
N MET A 221 -10.99 -1.17 14.90
CA MET A 221 -11.05 -1.55 13.48
C MET A 221 -9.94 -2.54 13.09
N TRP A 222 -8.71 -2.27 13.50
CA TRP A 222 -7.56 -3.15 13.24
C TRP A 222 -7.71 -4.51 13.93
N ARG A 223 -8.17 -4.54 15.19
CA ARG A 223 -8.47 -5.77 15.92
C ARG A 223 -9.58 -6.58 15.25
N ARG A 224 -10.68 -5.91 14.86
CA ARG A 224 -11.80 -6.54 14.13
C ARG A 224 -11.34 -7.10 12.77
N ALA A 225 -10.36 -6.47 12.14
CA ALA A 225 -9.76 -6.91 10.90
C ALA A 225 -8.72 -8.05 11.07
N GLY A 226 -8.23 -8.28 12.30
CA GLY A 226 -7.27 -9.34 12.62
C GLY A 226 -5.80 -8.92 12.55
N PHE A 227 -5.51 -7.62 12.56
CA PHE A 227 -4.16 -7.06 12.56
C PHE A 227 -3.65 -6.72 13.98
N LEU A 228 -4.55 -6.72 14.97
CA LEU A 228 -4.28 -6.67 16.41
C LEU A 228 -4.94 -7.87 17.10
#